data_AF-A0A965KH65-F1
#
_entry.id   AF-A0A965KH65-F1
#
_cell.length_a   1.000
_cell.length_b   1.000
_cell.length_c   1.000
_cell.angle_alpha   90.00
_cell.angle_beta   90.00
_cell.angle_gamma   90.00
#
_symmetry.space_group_name_H-M   'P 1'
#
loop_
_entity.id
_entity.type
_entity.pdbx_description
1 polymer ?
#
loop_
_entity_poly.entity_id
_entity_poly.type
_entity_poly.pdbx_seq_one_letter_code
_entity_poly.pdbx_strand_id
1 'polypeptide(L)'
;MAGLPQLKASIDFTNGPAFVSTAFTLGDATKGRLGTGQLADADDNADISDTILRVGIRRGRNRILDKFEAGTATVILEDTTGAYNPSNPASPYYGKLVPLRKIRIWGEYGSVQYPLFAGYIQSYDTNFQVGVSETSTVTLKCVDGFRFFNGVSVTTLPGASAGQLSGSRITNFLDLVDWPASQRSIDTGDSTLQNDTGEANRDVLGAIQVVEKSEFGAFYLDASGTVNYLSRSTVSKKADSTPVVYADDGSGI
;
A
#
# COMPACT_ATOMS: atom_id res chain seq x y z
N MET A 1 9.91 -12.53 -26.02
CA MET A 1 11.00 -12.33 -25.04
C MET A 1 10.59 -12.98 -23.71
N ALA A 2 10.43 -14.31 -23.71
CA ALA A 2 9.94 -15.04 -22.54
C ALA A 2 11.14 -15.38 -21.64
N GLY A 3 11.19 -14.81 -20.44
CA GLY A 3 12.19 -15.16 -19.42
C GLY A 3 12.94 -14.00 -18.77
N LEU A 4 12.77 -12.76 -19.20
CA LEU A 4 13.34 -11.60 -18.49
C LEU A 4 12.31 -11.04 -17.49
N PRO A 5 12.74 -10.60 -16.30
CA PRO A 5 11.85 -9.94 -15.36
C PRO A 5 11.35 -8.63 -15.97
N GLN A 6 10.03 -8.43 -15.96
CA GLN A 6 9.39 -7.21 -16.44
C GLN A 6 8.84 -6.41 -15.26
N LEU A 7 9.12 -5.11 -15.24
CA LEU A 7 8.49 -4.20 -14.29
C LEU A 7 7.14 -3.75 -14.85
N LYS A 8 6.09 -3.88 -14.05
CA LYS A 8 4.73 -3.47 -14.40
C LYS A 8 4.13 -2.61 -13.30
N ALA A 9 3.27 -1.69 -13.69
CA ALA A 9 2.48 -0.92 -12.74
C ALA A 9 1.13 -0.53 -13.32
N SER A 10 0.15 -0.33 -12.44
CA SER A 10 -1.17 0.18 -12.80
C SER A 10 -1.61 1.25 -11.80
N ILE A 11 -2.39 2.20 -12.29
CA ILE A 11 -3.10 3.19 -11.49
C ILE A 11 -4.58 2.79 -11.45
N ASP A 12 -5.18 2.85 -10.28
CA ASP A 12 -6.61 2.68 -10.08
C ASP A 12 -7.21 4.01 -9.62
N PHE A 13 -8.09 4.55 -10.46
CA PHE A 13 -8.73 5.85 -10.27
C PHE A 13 -10.03 5.77 -9.46
N THR A 14 -10.42 4.60 -8.97
CA THR A 14 -11.60 4.49 -8.11
C THR A 14 -11.36 5.11 -6.72
N ASN A 15 -12.44 5.37 -5.99
CA ASN A 15 -12.39 5.96 -4.67
C ASN A 15 -12.12 4.92 -3.57
N GLY A 16 -11.70 5.41 -2.40
CA GLY A 16 -11.53 4.62 -1.18
C GLY A 16 -10.17 3.91 -1.03
N PRO A 17 -9.91 3.32 0.14
CA PRO A 17 -8.63 2.70 0.48
C PRO A 17 -8.47 1.26 -0.03
N ALA A 18 -9.49 0.67 -0.67
CA ALA A 18 -9.40 -0.71 -1.12
C ALA A 18 -8.67 -0.82 -2.46
N PHE A 19 -7.63 -1.65 -2.51
CA PHE A 19 -6.99 -2.03 -3.76
C PHE A 19 -7.84 -3.09 -4.46
N VAL A 20 -8.74 -2.62 -5.33
CA VAL A 20 -9.56 -3.51 -6.16
C VAL A 20 -8.85 -3.71 -7.49
N SER A 21 -8.48 -4.96 -7.78
CA SER A 21 -7.77 -5.28 -9.03
C SER A 21 -8.70 -5.64 -10.18
N THR A 22 -9.93 -6.02 -9.86
CA THR A 22 -10.93 -6.55 -10.77
C THR A 22 -12.29 -6.07 -10.32
N ALA A 23 -12.73 -4.91 -10.79
CA ALA A 23 -14.08 -4.42 -10.50
C ALA A 23 -15.12 -5.38 -11.12
N PHE A 24 -16.16 -5.72 -10.37
CA PHE A 24 -17.23 -6.57 -10.86
C PHE A 24 -18.02 -5.83 -11.94
N THR A 25 -18.02 -6.37 -13.16
CA THR A 25 -18.74 -5.80 -14.30
C THR A 25 -19.80 -6.79 -14.77
N LEU A 26 -21.07 -6.42 -14.62
CA LEU A 26 -22.17 -7.28 -15.03
C LEU A 26 -22.12 -7.54 -16.55
N GLY A 27 -22.18 -8.82 -16.94
CA GLY A 27 -22.13 -9.23 -18.34
C GLY A 27 -20.72 -9.49 -18.90
N ASP A 28 -19.66 -9.21 -18.14
CA ASP A 28 -18.30 -9.58 -18.52
C ASP A 28 -18.01 -11.05 -18.25
N ALA A 29 -17.37 -11.74 -19.20
CA ALA A 29 -17.12 -13.18 -19.13
C ALA A 29 -16.18 -13.59 -17.98
N THR A 30 -15.37 -12.66 -17.45
CA THR A 30 -14.40 -12.88 -16.37
C THR A 30 -14.79 -12.08 -15.12
N LYS A 31 -15.06 -10.77 -15.25
CA LYS A 31 -15.38 -9.86 -14.15
C LYS A 31 -16.81 -9.98 -13.64
N GLY A 32 -17.73 -10.55 -14.44
CA GLY A 32 -19.14 -10.74 -14.08
C GLY A 32 -19.43 -12.02 -13.29
N ARG A 33 -18.40 -12.81 -12.94
CA ARG A 33 -18.53 -14.05 -12.17
C ARG A 33 -18.32 -13.80 -10.68
N LEU A 34 -19.14 -14.44 -9.85
CA LEU A 34 -18.97 -14.44 -8.40
C LEU A 34 -17.62 -15.08 -8.03
N GLY A 35 -16.93 -14.48 -7.05
CA GLY A 35 -15.60 -14.94 -6.62
C GLY A 35 -14.43 -14.49 -7.52
N THR A 36 -14.71 -13.71 -8.57
CA THR A 36 -13.68 -13.16 -9.47
C THR A 36 -13.74 -11.63 -9.53
N GLY A 37 -14.93 -11.05 -9.74
CA GLY A 37 -15.11 -9.60 -9.63
C GLY A 37 -15.31 -9.15 -8.18
N GLN A 38 -14.62 -8.10 -7.77
CA GLN A 38 -14.80 -7.41 -6.49
C GLN A 38 -15.72 -6.21 -6.68
N LEU A 39 -16.65 -5.98 -5.75
CA LEU A 39 -17.50 -4.78 -5.80
C LEU A 39 -16.63 -3.52 -5.72
N ALA A 40 -16.78 -2.63 -6.69
CA ALA A 40 -16.07 -1.36 -6.78
C ALA A 40 -17.04 -0.28 -7.28
N ASP A 41 -16.67 0.98 -7.02
CA ASP A 41 -17.41 2.16 -7.47
C ASP A 41 -17.39 2.31 -9.01
N ALA A 42 -16.29 1.89 -9.64
CA ALA A 42 -16.14 1.83 -11.10
C ALA A 42 -15.04 0.82 -11.51
N ASP A 43 -14.95 0.50 -12.80
CA ASP A 43 -13.83 -0.23 -13.41
C ASP A 43 -12.89 0.77 -14.08
N ASP A 44 -12.05 1.45 -13.29
CA ASP A 44 -11.22 2.57 -13.73
C ASP A 44 -9.72 2.33 -13.43
N ASN A 45 -9.21 1.22 -13.98
CA ASN A 45 -7.80 0.84 -13.87
C ASN A 45 -7.07 1.15 -15.19
N ALA A 46 -5.92 1.83 -15.10
CA ALA A 46 -5.04 2.13 -16.21
C ALA A 46 -3.69 1.44 -16.02
N ASP A 47 -3.30 0.63 -17.00
CA ASP A 47 -1.95 0.08 -17.09
C ASP A 47 -0.99 1.17 -17.56
N ILE A 48 0.10 1.36 -16.81
CA ILE A 48 1.13 2.37 -17.10
C ILE A 48 2.47 1.72 -17.46
N SER A 49 2.53 0.38 -17.53
CA SER A 49 3.77 -0.41 -17.66
C SER A 49 4.66 0.05 -18.82
N ASP A 50 4.08 0.37 -19.96
CA ASP A 50 4.82 0.77 -21.17
C ASP A 50 5.44 2.17 -21.07
N THR A 51 4.97 3.01 -20.13
CA THR A 51 5.41 4.40 -19.96
C THR A 51 6.43 4.58 -18.84
N ILE A 52 6.77 3.51 -18.12
CA ILE A 52 7.67 3.59 -16.95
C ILE A 52 9.12 3.78 -17.39
N LEU A 53 9.72 4.90 -16.98
CA LEU A 53 11.16 5.16 -17.15
C LEU A 53 11.96 4.72 -15.92
N ARG A 54 11.44 4.97 -14.72
CA ARG A 54 12.13 4.64 -13.47
C ARG A 54 11.17 4.44 -12.31
N VAL A 55 11.48 3.47 -11.47
CA VAL A 55 10.81 3.27 -10.17
C VAL A 55 11.86 3.22 -9.07
N GLY A 56 11.65 4.01 -8.02
CA GLY A 56 12.38 3.90 -6.76
C GLY A 56 11.41 3.60 -5.63
N ILE A 57 11.63 2.53 -4.88
CA ILE A 57 10.78 2.13 -3.74
C ILE A 57 11.65 2.11 -2.48
N ARG A 58 11.14 2.70 -1.39
CA ARG A 58 11.76 2.64 -0.07
C ARG A 58 10.72 2.17 0.94
N ARG A 59 11.02 1.08 1.66
CA ARG A 59 10.16 0.51 2.69
C ARG A 59 10.99 -0.14 3.79
N GLY A 60 10.32 -0.45 4.89
CA GLY A 60 10.87 -1.20 6.01
C GLY A 60 11.35 -0.29 7.13
N ARG A 61 12.08 -0.87 8.08
CA ARG A 61 12.66 -0.13 9.21
C ARG A 61 14.04 0.36 8.86
N ASN A 62 14.40 1.54 9.35
CA ASN A 62 15.74 2.08 9.18
C ASN A 62 16.75 1.46 10.17
N ARG A 63 16.27 1.00 11.33
CA ARG A 63 17.05 0.21 12.32
C ARG A 63 16.20 -0.92 12.88
N ILE A 64 16.88 -1.96 13.39
CA ILE A 64 16.21 -3.16 13.90
C ILE A 64 15.25 -2.87 15.08
N LEU A 65 15.59 -1.86 15.90
CA LEU A 65 14.83 -1.41 17.07
C LEU A 65 13.90 -0.22 16.79
N ASP A 66 13.94 0.36 15.58
CA ASP A 66 13.12 1.52 15.25
C ASP A 66 11.69 1.07 14.86
N LYS A 67 10.74 2.00 15.01
CA LYS A 67 9.37 1.83 14.51
C LYS A 67 9.34 1.68 12.99
N PHE A 68 8.33 0.99 12.48
CA PHE A 68 8.06 0.99 11.04
C PHE A 68 7.62 2.39 10.59
N GLU A 69 8.20 2.84 9.48
CA GLU A 69 7.86 4.11 8.83
C GLU A 69 7.05 3.84 7.56
N ALA A 70 6.31 4.86 7.11
CA ALA A 70 5.55 4.79 5.88
C ALA A 70 6.47 4.50 4.69
N GLY A 71 6.15 3.48 3.91
CA GLY A 71 6.77 3.19 2.63
C GLY A 71 6.50 4.31 1.63
N THR A 72 7.51 4.67 0.86
CA THR A 72 7.40 5.65 -0.23
C THR A 72 7.87 5.05 -1.55
N ALA A 73 7.26 5.50 -2.64
CA ALA A 73 7.71 5.16 -3.97
C ALA A 73 7.69 6.39 -4.88
N THR A 74 8.69 6.51 -5.73
CA THR A 74 8.77 7.53 -6.78
C THR A 74 8.76 6.81 -8.12
N VAL A 75 7.75 7.09 -8.94
CA VAL A 75 7.61 6.54 -10.28
C VAL A 75 7.76 7.69 -11.28
N ILE A 76 8.68 7.55 -12.23
CA ILE A 76 8.88 8.51 -13.33
C ILE A 76 8.33 7.86 -14.59
N LEU A 77 7.37 8.52 -15.20
CA LEU A 77 6.76 8.10 -16.45
C LEU A 77 7.12 9.06 -17.58
N GLU A 78 7.18 8.54 -18.79
CA GLU A 78 7.16 9.32 -20.02
C GLU A 78 5.77 9.94 -20.23
N ASP A 79 5.73 11.25 -20.52
CA ASP A 79 4.50 11.98 -20.80
C ASP A 79 4.68 13.00 -21.94
N THR A 80 4.82 12.50 -23.17
CA THR A 80 4.94 13.34 -24.37
C THR A 80 3.62 14.00 -24.79
N THR A 81 2.48 13.46 -24.35
CA THR A 81 1.14 13.92 -24.75
C THR A 81 0.46 14.79 -23.70
N GLY A 82 1.05 14.92 -22.50
CA GLY A 82 0.44 15.62 -21.38
C GLY A 82 -0.76 14.86 -20.80
N ALA A 83 -0.76 13.54 -20.87
CA ALA A 83 -1.82 12.67 -20.36
C ALA A 83 -1.89 12.75 -18.82
N TYR A 84 -0.78 12.97 -18.11
CA TYR A 84 -0.78 13.05 -16.66
C TYR A 84 -0.86 14.49 -16.13
N ASN A 85 -1.25 15.44 -16.97
CA ASN A 85 -1.51 16.82 -16.59
C ASN A 85 -3.00 17.01 -16.20
N PRO A 86 -3.32 17.33 -14.93
CA PRO A 86 -4.70 17.56 -14.49
C PRO A 86 -5.40 18.71 -15.21
N SER A 87 -4.64 19.68 -15.72
CA SER A 87 -5.16 20.86 -16.41
C SER A 87 -5.39 20.65 -17.90
N ASN A 88 -5.06 19.47 -18.46
CA ASN A 88 -5.23 19.17 -19.88
C ASN A 88 -6.60 18.53 -20.16
N PRO A 89 -7.57 19.25 -20.75
CA PRO A 89 -8.91 18.70 -21.02
C PRO A 89 -8.92 17.59 -22.07
N ALA A 90 -7.88 17.49 -22.90
CA ALA A 90 -7.73 16.44 -23.90
C ALA A 90 -7.10 15.15 -23.34
N SER A 91 -6.69 15.15 -22.06
CA SER A 91 -6.12 13.97 -21.43
C SER A 91 -7.18 12.87 -21.23
N PRO A 92 -6.86 11.59 -21.51
CA PRO A 92 -7.69 10.44 -21.11
C PRO A 92 -7.98 10.37 -19.60
N TYR A 93 -7.12 10.98 -18.78
CA TYR A 93 -7.21 11.02 -17.32
C TYR A 93 -7.74 12.35 -16.79
N TYR A 94 -8.27 13.23 -17.65
CA TYR A 94 -8.83 14.51 -17.24
C TYR A 94 -9.92 14.33 -16.18
N GLY A 95 -9.83 15.10 -15.09
CA GLY A 95 -10.72 14.99 -13.92
C GLY A 95 -10.45 13.78 -13.00
N LYS A 96 -9.60 12.82 -13.40
CA LYS A 96 -9.27 11.62 -12.60
C LYS A 96 -8.00 11.76 -11.78
N LEU A 97 -7.09 12.64 -12.19
CA LEU A 97 -5.78 12.92 -11.57
C LEU A 97 -5.91 13.76 -10.29
N VAL A 98 -6.56 13.19 -9.29
CA VAL A 98 -6.66 13.75 -7.94
C VAL A 98 -5.67 13.06 -7.00
N PRO A 99 -5.30 13.66 -5.86
CA PRO A 99 -4.51 12.96 -4.85
C PRO A 99 -5.23 11.72 -4.32
N LEU A 100 -4.44 10.81 -3.72
CA LEU A 100 -4.88 9.54 -3.13
C LEU A 100 -5.45 8.52 -4.12
N ARG A 101 -5.10 8.61 -5.41
CA ARG A 101 -5.34 7.51 -6.36
C ARG A 101 -4.39 6.35 -6.09
N LYS A 102 -4.88 5.14 -6.29
CA LYS A 102 -4.16 3.92 -5.94
C LYS A 102 -3.15 3.57 -7.02
N ILE A 103 -1.97 3.13 -6.60
CA ILE A 103 -0.94 2.64 -7.51
C ILE A 103 -0.43 1.29 -7.00
N ARG A 104 -0.27 0.35 -7.93
CA ARG A 104 0.35 -0.95 -7.67
C ARG A 104 1.50 -1.14 -8.63
N ILE A 105 2.61 -1.66 -8.11
CA ILE A 105 3.85 -1.93 -8.82
C ILE A 105 4.23 -3.37 -8.52
N TRP A 106 4.52 -4.15 -9.56
CA TRP A 106 4.92 -5.55 -9.44
C TRP A 106 5.97 -5.90 -10.49
N GLY A 107 6.77 -6.92 -10.18
CA GLY A 107 7.61 -7.59 -11.16
C GLY A 107 6.87 -8.80 -11.71
N GLU A 108 7.01 -9.08 -12.99
CA GLU A 108 6.54 -10.33 -13.60
C GLU A 108 7.73 -11.16 -14.06
N TYR A 109 7.81 -12.40 -13.59
CA TYR A 109 8.82 -13.36 -14.01
C TYR A 109 8.20 -14.76 -14.10
N GLY A 110 8.43 -15.45 -15.22
CA GLY A 110 7.88 -16.79 -15.44
C GLY A 110 6.35 -16.86 -15.35
N SER A 111 5.64 -15.80 -15.79
CA SER A 111 4.18 -15.65 -15.64
C SER A 111 3.67 -15.59 -14.20
N VAL A 112 4.56 -15.39 -13.22
CA VAL A 112 4.23 -15.14 -11.82
C VAL A 112 4.41 -13.65 -11.52
N GLN A 113 3.43 -13.07 -10.84
CA GLN A 113 3.48 -11.67 -10.38
C GLN A 113 4.04 -11.61 -8.96
N TYR A 114 5.05 -10.76 -8.76
CA TYR A 114 5.69 -10.49 -7.49
C TYR A 114 5.39 -9.04 -7.08
N PRO A 115 4.55 -8.81 -6.07
CA PRO A 115 4.20 -7.45 -5.66
C PRO A 115 5.43 -6.74 -5.12
N LEU A 116 5.70 -5.55 -5.65
CA LEU A 116 6.84 -4.73 -5.26
C LEU A 116 6.41 -3.53 -4.43
N PHE A 117 5.26 -2.91 -4.70
CA PHE A 117 4.70 -1.80 -3.93
C PHE A 117 3.21 -1.62 -4.19
N ALA A 118 2.44 -1.30 -3.15
CA ALA A 118 1.07 -0.86 -3.26
C ALA A 118 0.88 0.36 -2.35
N GLY A 119 0.31 1.42 -2.91
CA GLY A 119 0.15 2.68 -2.20
C GLY A 119 -0.73 3.65 -2.95
N TYR A 120 -0.56 4.92 -2.64
CA TYR A 120 -1.41 6.01 -3.08
C TYR A 120 -0.55 7.18 -3.57
N ILE A 121 -0.95 7.75 -4.70
CA ILE A 121 -0.28 8.87 -5.34
C ILE A 121 -0.64 10.15 -4.58
N GLN A 122 0.36 10.87 -4.10
CA GLN A 122 0.21 12.15 -3.40
C GLN A 122 0.22 13.33 -4.37
N SER A 123 1.10 13.30 -5.38
CA SER A 123 1.21 14.35 -6.38
C SER A 123 1.64 13.81 -7.74
N TYR A 124 1.24 14.56 -8.77
CA TYR A 124 1.62 14.37 -10.17
C TYR A 124 2.46 15.58 -10.58
N ASP A 125 3.78 15.45 -10.48
CA ASP A 125 4.70 16.54 -10.80
C ASP A 125 5.08 16.44 -12.28
N THR A 126 4.42 17.22 -13.13
CA THR A 126 4.70 17.24 -14.58
C THR A 126 5.91 18.11 -14.89
N ASN A 127 6.79 17.61 -15.75
CA ASN A 127 7.97 18.31 -16.23
C ASN A 127 7.98 18.31 -17.76
N PHE A 128 7.68 19.48 -18.34
CA PHE A 128 7.66 19.67 -19.78
C PHE A 128 9.03 20.13 -20.24
N GLN A 129 9.65 19.37 -21.13
CA GLN A 129 10.89 19.78 -21.78
C GLN A 129 10.58 20.41 -23.14
N VAL A 130 11.21 21.54 -23.43
CA VAL A 130 11.08 22.24 -24.71
C VAL A 130 12.34 21.95 -25.52
N GLY A 131 12.28 20.98 -26.42
CA GLY A 131 13.41 20.58 -27.27
C GLY A 131 13.23 19.19 -27.87
N VAL A 132 14.24 18.73 -28.62
CA VAL A 132 14.30 17.39 -29.24
C VAL A 132 15.26 16.43 -28.52
N SER A 133 15.95 16.91 -27.49
CA SER A 133 16.98 16.16 -26.76
C SER A 133 16.47 15.45 -25.50
N GLU A 134 15.30 15.85 -24.98
CA GLU A 134 14.76 15.31 -23.73
C GLU A 134 13.26 15.05 -23.86
N THR A 135 12.83 13.93 -23.28
CA THR A 135 11.42 13.52 -23.26
C THR A 135 10.71 14.21 -22.09
N SER A 136 9.51 14.73 -22.31
CA SER A 136 8.64 15.23 -21.23
C SER A 136 8.28 14.09 -20.28
N THR A 137 8.33 14.34 -18.97
CA THR A 137 8.12 13.32 -17.94
C THR A 137 7.14 13.78 -16.89
N VAL A 138 6.54 12.80 -16.20
CA VAL A 138 5.77 13.05 -14.97
C VAL A 138 6.37 12.22 -13.84
N THR A 139 6.49 12.84 -12.67
CA THR A 139 6.92 12.16 -11.44
C THR A 139 5.73 11.96 -10.51
N LEU A 140 5.41 10.70 -10.24
CA LEU A 140 4.40 10.30 -9.27
C LEU A 140 5.07 10.06 -7.92
N LYS A 141 4.73 10.88 -6.92
CA LYS A 141 5.14 10.67 -5.53
C LYS A 141 4.09 9.85 -4.82
N CYS A 142 4.48 8.69 -4.29
CA CYS A 142 3.56 7.72 -3.73
C CYS A 142 3.92 7.39 -2.28
N VAL A 143 2.90 7.13 -1.47
CA VAL A 143 3.02 6.69 -0.07
C VAL A 143 2.15 5.46 0.15
N ASP A 144 2.54 4.55 1.03
CA ASP A 144 1.72 3.39 1.38
C ASP A 144 0.51 3.74 2.26
N GLY A 145 -0.20 2.71 2.72
CA GLY A 145 -1.39 2.83 3.56
C GLY A 145 -1.16 3.53 4.92
N PHE A 146 0.08 3.67 5.42
CA PHE A 146 0.34 4.40 6.67
C PHE A 146 -0.18 5.84 6.63
N ARG A 147 -0.28 6.43 5.42
CA ARG A 147 -0.82 7.78 5.23
C ARG A 147 -2.25 7.93 5.76
N PHE A 148 -3.08 6.89 5.65
CA PHE A 148 -4.46 6.93 6.15
C PHE A 148 -4.49 6.84 7.68
N PHE A 149 -3.65 6.00 8.27
CA PHE A 149 -3.57 5.86 9.73
C PHE A 149 -3.01 7.11 10.42
N ASN A 150 -2.08 7.81 9.76
CA ASN A 150 -1.56 9.09 10.26
C ASN A 150 -2.49 10.28 9.95
N GLY A 151 -3.35 10.15 8.93
CA GLY A 151 -4.23 11.23 8.48
C GLY A 151 -5.51 11.40 9.30
N VAL A 152 -5.88 10.40 10.10
CA VAL A 152 -7.11 10.39 10.88
C VAL A 152 -6.78 10.58 12.36
N SER A 153 -7.10 11.77 12.88
CA SER A 153 -7.02 12.08 14.31
C SER A 153 -8.32 11.72 15.00
N VAL A 154 -8.22 11.06 16.15
CA VAL A 154 -9.36 10.60 16.93
C VAL A 154 -9.35 11.21 18.32
N THR A 155 -10.52 11.67 18.78
CA THR A 155 -10.72 12.23 20.12
C THR A 155 -11.21 11.17 21.12
N THR A 156 -11.78 10.09 20.60
CA THR A 156 -12.20 8.90 21.36
C THR A 156 -11.84 7.67 20.54
N LEU A 157 -11.54 6.57 21.22
CA LEU A 157 -11.22 5.29 20.59
C LEU A 157 -12.35 4.29 20.84
N PRO A 158 -13.38 4.27 19.99
CA PRO A 158 -14.42 3.28 20.10
C PRO A 158 -13.81 1.87 19.96
N GLY A 159 -14.28 0.94 20.79
CA GLY A 159 -13.78 -0.43 20.76
C GLY A 159 -12.39 -0.62 21.38
N ALA A 160 -11.97 0.24 22.32
CA ALA A 160 -10.72 0.08 23.07
C ALA A 160 -10.93 -0.17 24.59
N SER A 161 -11.93 -0.99 24.94
CA SER A 161 -12.26 -1.33 26.32
C SER A 161 -11.23 -2.24 26.99
N ALA A 162 -11.15 -2.20 28.32
CA ALA A 162 -10.29 -3.12 29.08
C ALA A 162 -10.63 -4.59 28.80
N GLY A 163 -9.62 -5.46 28.83
CA GLY A 163 -9.76 -6.91 28.65
C GLY A 163 -9.78 -7.39 27.20
N GLN A 164 -9.74 -6.49 26.22
CA GLN A 164 -9.61 -6.85 24.81
C GLN A 164 -8.19 -7.31 24.48
N LEU A 165 -8.08 -8.32 23.61
CA LEU A 165 -6.81 -8.70 23.02
C LEU A 165 -6.32 -7.63 22.03
N SER A 166 -5.00 -7.53 21.91
CA SER A 166 -4.34 -6.52 21.07
C SER A 166 -4.71 -6.58 19.59
N GLY A 167 -4.87 -7.79 19.03
CA GLY A 167 -5.33 -7.98 17.65
C GLY A 167 -6.75 -7.48 17.40
N SER A 168 -7.67 -7.76 18.33
CA SER A 168 -9.05 -7.25 18.26
C SER A 168 -9.07 -5.72 18.32
N ARG A 169 -8.22 -5.11 19.15
CA ARG A 169 -8.13 -3.65 19.25
C ARG A 169 -7.59 -3.01 17.97
N ILE A 170 -6.56 -3.60 17.35
CA ILE A 170 -6.06 -3.13 16.05
C ILE A 170 -7.12 -3.24 14.97
N THR A 171 -7.90 -4.32 14.96
CA THR A 171 -9.01 -4.49 14.02
C THR A 171 -10.01 -3.34 14.14
N ASN A 172 -10.42 -2.98 15.37
CA ASN A 172 -11.31 -1.85 15.60
C ASN A 172 -10.72 -0.51 15.12
N PHE A 173 -9.41 -0.30 15.28
CA PHE A 173 -8.74 0.90 14.79
C PHE A 173 -8.64 0.96 13.27
N LEU A 174 -8.50 -0.18 12.61
CA LEU A 174 -8.55 -0.26 11.15
C LEU A 174 -9.97 -0.02 10.62
N ASP A 175 -11.00 -0.39 11.38
CA ASP A 175 -12.40 -0.06 11.04
C ASP A 175 -12.68 1.44 11.10
N LEU A 176 -12.03 2.18 12.01
CA LEU A 176 -12.18 3.64 12.11
C LEU A 176 -11.73 4.41 10.86
N VAL A 177 -10.86 3.80 10.04
CA VAL A 177 -10.35 4.39 8.79
C VAL A 177 -10.88 3.65 7.55
N ASP A 178 -11.92 2.83 7.73
CA ASP A 178 -12.53 2.00 6.69
C ASP A 178 -11.51 1.14 5.91
N TRP A 179 -10.43 0.70 6.57
CA TRP A 179 -9.42 -0.13 5.91
C TRP A 179 -10.05 -1.47 5.52
N PRO A 180 -9.92 -1.98 4.29
CA PRO A 180 -10.66 -3.17 3.88
C PRO A 180 -10.23 -4.42 4.65
N ALA A 181 -11.20 -5.21 5.12
CA ALA A 181 -10.94 -6.45 5.86
C ALA A 181 -10.12 -7.48 5.05
N SER A 182 -10.25 -7.48 3.73
CA SER A 182 -9.46 -8.34 2.83
C SER A 182 -7.97 -7.98 2.77
N GLN A 183 -7.57 -6.82 3.27
CA GLN A 183 -6.17 -6.37 3.32
C GLN A 183 -5.67 -6.24 4.75
N ARG A 184 -6.13 -7.14 5.62
CA ARG A 184 -5.72 -7.25 7.02
C ARG A 184 -5.26 -8.68 7.30
N SER A 185 -4.07 -8.80 7.85
CA SER A 185 -3.51 -10.04 8.41
C SER A 185 -3.11 -9.75 9.86
N ILE A 186 -4.02 -9.99 10.79
CA ILE A 186 -3.90 -9.54 12.18
C ILE A 186 -3.90 -10.75 13.10
N ASP A 187 -2.78 -10.97 13.79
CA ASP A 187 -2.71 -11.96 14.87
C ASP A 187 -3.69 -11.61 15.99
N THR A 188 -4.25 -12.62 16.66
CA THR A 188 -5.19 -12.41 17.77
C THR A 188 -4.58 -11.60 18.93
N GLY A 189 -3.28 -11.79 19.20
CA GLY A 189 -2.57 -11.18 20.33
C GLY A 189 -2.44 -12.13 21.52
N ASP A 190 -1.35 -11.99 22.29
CA ASP A 190 -1.06 -12.81 23.48
C ASP A 190 -1.49 -12.11 24.79
N SER A 191 -1.72 -10.79 24.76
CA SER A 191 -1.97 -9.98 25.95
C SER A 191 -3.31 -9.24 25.88
N THR A 192 -4.03 -9.19 27.00
CA THR A 192 -5.21 -8.32 27.15
C THR A 192 -4.77 -6.92 27.54
N LEU A 193 -5.37 -5.90 26.93
CA LEU A 193 -5.01 -4.51 27.14
C LEU A 193 -5.96 -3.82 28.13
N GLN A 194 -5.43 -2.81 28.84
CA GLN A 194 -6.23 -1.92 29.67
C GLN A 194 -7.11 -1.01 28.82
N ASN A 195 -8.10 -0.37 29.45
CA ASN A 195 -8.96 0.60 28.78
C ASN A 195 -8.11 1.74 28.19
N ASP A 196 -8.42 2.13 26.96
CA ASP A 196 -7.78 3.27 26.31
C ASP A 196 -8.86 4.27 25.92
N THR A 197 -8.96 5.36 26.68
CA THR A 197 -9.98 6.39 26.45
C THR A 197 -9.66 7.28 25.25
N GLY A 198 -8.47 7.16 24.64
CA GLY A 198 -8.01 8.07 23.59
C GLY A 198 -7.64 9.45 24.10
N GLU A 199 -7.41 9.60 25.41
CA GLU A 199 -7.05 10.89 26.01
C GLU A 199 -5.70 11.38 25.48
N ALA A 200 -5.73 12.60 24.94
CA ALA A 200 -4.79 13.24 24.02
C ALA A 200 -5.04 12.87 22.55
N ASN A 201 -5.70 13.80 21.82
CA ASN A 201 -5.84 13.86 20.36
C ASN A 201 -4.67 13.19 19.63
N ARG A 202 -4.80 11.90 19.33
CA ARG A 202 -3.75 11.10 18.69
C ARG A 202 -4.29 10.56 17.37
N ASP A 203 -3.38 10.35 16.43
CA ASP A 203 -3.73 9.68 15.18
C ASP A 203 -3.97 8.19 15.42
N VAL A 204 -4.69 7.55 14.49
CA VAL A 204 -4.94 6.11 14.53
C VAL A 204 -3.62 5.33 14.53
N LEU A 205 -2.60 5.82 13.82
CA LEU A 205 -1.27 5.23 13.84
C LEU A 205 -0.64 5.24 15.24
N GLY A 206 -0.70 6.36 15.96
CA GLY A 206 -0.22 6.49 17.32
C GLY A 206 -0.97 5.56 18.27
N ALA A 207 -2.28 5.39 18.07
CA ALA A 207 -3.08 4.41 18.81
C ALA A 207 -2.62 2.97 18.57
N ILE A 208 -2.38 2.60 17.32
CA ILE A 208 -1.85 1.28 16.94
C ILE A 208 -0.45 1.07 17.54
N GLN A 209 0.42 2.09 17.53
CA GLN A 209 1.76 2.01 18.10
C GLN A 209 1.76 1.83 19.62
N VAL A 210 0.77 2.36 20.34
CA VAL A 210 0.60 2.08 21.77
C VAL A 210 0.28 0.60 21.98
N VAL A 211 -0.63 0.03 21.19
CA VAL A 211 -0.96 -1.40 21.24
C VAL A 211 0.27 -2.26 20.92
N GLU A 212 1.02 -1.92 19.87
CA GLU A 212 2.25 -2.60 19.49
C GLU A 212 3.26 -2.65 20.64
N LYS A 213 3.49 -1.51 21.31
CA LYS A 213 4.41 -1.41 22.46
C LYS A 213 3.91 -2.18 23.67
N SER A 214 2.60 -2.16 23.94
CA SER A 214 2.03 -2.92 25.06
C SER A 214 2.12 -4.43 24.84
N GLU A 215 2.00 -4.90 23.61
CA GLU A 215 2.14 -6.32 23.28
C GLU A 215 3.61 -6.77 23.18
N PHE A 216 4.52 -5.86 22.78
CA PHE A 216 5.79 -6.19 22.11
C PHE A 216 5.57 -6.90 20.77
N GLY A 217 4.56 -6.43 20.02
CA GLY A 217 4.23 -6.91 18.68
C GLY A 217 4.95 -6.14 17.57
N ALA A 218 4.53 -6.39 16.33
CA ALA A 218 5.02 -5.68 15.15
C ALA A 218 3.85 -5.30 14.22
N PHE A 219 3.75 -4.03 13.84
CA PHE A 219 2.74 -3.55 12.87
C PHE A 219 3.39 -2.95 11.62
N TYR A 220 3.08 -3.48 10.44
CA TYR A 220 3.66 -3.02 9.17
C TYR A 220 2.77 -3.27 7.95
N LEU A 221 3.08 -2.60 6.84
CA LEU A 221 2.47 -2.83 5.54
C LEU A 221 3.42 -3.62 4.65
N ASP A 222 2.89 -4.65 4.00
CA ASP A 222 3.68 -5.47 3.06
C ASP A 222 3.64 -4.94 1.62
N ALA A 223 4.27 -5.69 0.71
CA ALA A 223 4.38 -5.26 -0.67
C ALA A 223 3.10 -5.29 -1.49
N SER A 224 2.11 -6.05 -1.03
CA SER A 224 0.77 -6.11 -1.62
C SER A 224 -0.14 -5.00 -1.12
N GLY A 225 0.31 -4.22 -0.11
CA GLY A 225 -0.52 -3.23 0.57
C GLY A 225 -1.42 -3.85 1.63
N THR A 226 -1.10 -5.06 2.11
CA THR A 226 -1.80 -5.70 3.22
C THR A 226 -1.19 -5.23 4.54
N VAL A 227 -2.06 -4.87 5.48
CA VAL A 227 -1.67 -4.52 6.85
C VAL A 227 -1.43 -5.80 7.64
N ASN A 228 -0.25 -5.89 8.25
CA ASN A 228 0.18 -7.03 9.03
C ASN A 228 0.39 -6.61 10.48
N TYR A 229 -0.24 -7.36 11.40
CA TYR A 229 0.05 -7.29 12.83
C TYR A 229 0.50 -8.64 13.33
N LEU A 230 1.67 -8.67 13.97
CA LEU A 230 2.24 -9.85 14.59
C LEU A 230 2.24 -9.70 16.11
N SER A 231 1.71 -10.71 16.78
CA SER A 231 1.79 -10.86 18.23
C SER A 231 3.23 -11.10 18.70
N ARG A 232 3.49 -10.92 19.99
CA ARG A 232 4.82 -11.13 20.57
C ARG A 232 5.37 -12.52 20.25
N SER A 233 4.56 -13.56 20.44
CA SER A 233 4.94 -14.94 20.17
C SER A 233 5.28 -15.18 18.70
N THR A 234 4.53 -14.59 17.76
CA THR A 234 4.82 -14.67 16.32
C THR A 234 6.09 -13.92 15.94
N VAL A 235 6.32 -12.74 16.51
CA VAL A 235 7.56 -11.97 16.31
C VAL A 235 8.77 -12.79 16.75
N SER A 236 8.72 -13.39 17.96
CA SER A 236 9.79 -14.24 18.47
C SER A 236 10.07 -15.44 17.56
N LYS A 237 9.04 -16.13 17.07
CA LYS A 237 9.20 -17.26 16.14
C LYS A 237 9.80 -16.85 14.80
N LYS A 238 9.42 -15.69 14.26
CA LYS A 238 10.00 -15.18 13.00
C LYS A 238 11.46 -14.77 13.17
N ALA A 239 11.84 -14.23 14.33
CA ALA A 239 13.24 -13.90 14.63
C ALA A 239 14.13 -15.15 14.70
N ASP A 240 13.58 -16.29 15.07
CA ASP A 240 14.28 -17.58 15.16
C ASP A 240 14.30 -18.36 13.82
N SER A 241 13.69 -17.80 12.76
CA SER A 241 13.71 -18.44 11.44
C SER A 241 15.09 -18.38 10.80
N THR A 242 15.44 -19.43 10.03
CA THR A 242 16.72 -19.49 9.32
C THR A 242 16.82 -18.29 8.36
N PRO A 243 17.87 -17.44 8.50
CA PRO A 243 18.02 -16.27 7.64
C PRO A 243 18.30 -16.70 6.20
N VAL A 244 17.80 -15.92 5.26
CA VAL A 244 18.19 -16.03 3.86
C VAL A 244 19.61 -15.49 3.71
N VAL A 245 20.52 -16.33 3.23
CA VAL A 245 21.92 -15.96 2.97
C VAL A 245 22.03 -15.51 1.51
N TYR A 246 22.41 -14.25 1.30
CA TYR A 246 22.82 -13.73 0.00
C TYR A 246 24.35 -13.85 -0.07
N ALA A 247 24.85 -14.63 -1.02
CA ALA A 247 26.28 -14.83 -1.20
C ALA A 247 26.63 -14.93 -2.69
N ASP A 248 27.70 -14.26 -3.09
CA ASP A 248 28.21 -14.23 -4.46
C ASP A 248 29.16 -15.40 -4.77
N ASP A 249 29.48 -16.23 -3.77
CA ASP A 249 30.35 -17.40 -3.86
C ASP A 249 29.63 -18.72 -4.19
N GLY A 250 28.31 -18.66 -4.43
CA GLY A 250 27.48 -19.83 -4.74
C GLY A 250 27.00 -20.63 -3.54
N SER A 251 27.25 -20.17 -2.31
CA SER A 251 26.72 -20.77 -1.07
C SER A 251 25.35 -20.21 -0.63
N GLY A 252 24.88 -19.14 -1.28
CA GLY A 252 23.61 -18.45 -1.00
C GLY A 252 22.70 -18.34 -2.23
N ILE A 253 21.70 -17.47 -2.14
CA ILE A 253 20.89 -17.01 -3.29
C ILE A 253 21.53 -15.79 -3.94
#